data_AF-A0A6P1HPQ7-F1
#
_entry.id   AF-A0A6P1HPQ7-F1
#
_cell.length_a   1.000
_cell.length_b   1.000
_cell.length_c   1.000
_cell.angle_alpha   90.00
_cell.angle_beta   90.00
_cell.angle_gamma   90.00
#
_symmetry.space_group_name_H-M   'P 1'
#
loop_
_entity.id
_entity.type
_entity.pdbx_description
1 polymer ?
#
loop_
_entity_poly.entity_id
_entity_poly.type
_entity_poly.pdbx_seq_one_letter_code
_entity_poly.pdbx_strand_id
1 'polypeptide(L)'
;MCTIEGTGKLKLDKPVAGDNVGVNLRTQNSREAYLKKQGFQDHHIISDKNKLTKNHELLDESGYNLQSRNNKMFLPTDESLHPTRSIHKGKHTNSVSENLARQMDEVVEHGRANGWKQEQYNDAIRDIVSNERQLLREGSRALNKNKRPWAE
;
A
#
# COMPACT_ATOMS: atom_id res chain seq x y z
N MET A 1 25.03 56.17 10.58
CA MET A 1 25.67 54.89 10.93
C MET A 1 24.81 53.77 10.34
N CYS A 2 25.31 53.08 9.30
CA CYS A 2 25.51 51.62 9.23
C CYS A 2 24.21 50.78 9.42
N THR A 3 23.78 49.87 8.55
CA THR A 3 24.44 49.17 7.43
C THR A 3 23.35 48.47 6.57
N ILE A 4 23.68 48.15 5.33
CA ILE A 4 22.93 47.27 4.41
C ILE A 4 23.35 45.81 4.67
N GLU A 5 22.46 44.85 4.35
CA GLU A 5 22.68 43.52 3.75
C GLU A 5 22.18 42.28 4.52
N GLY A 6 21.60 41.33 3.77
CA GLY A 6 21.32 39.95 4.21
C GLY A 6 19.97 39.37 3.73
N THR A 7 19.80 39.12 2.43
CA THR A 7 19.78 37.78 1.81
C THR A 7 18.62 36.82 2.20
N GLY A 8 17.69 36.67 1.24
CA GLY A 8 17.04 35.43 0.80
C GLY A 8 16.57 34.35 1.79
N LYS A 9 15.27 34.04 1.74
CA LYS A 9 14.75 32.71 1.34
C LYS A 9 13.22 32.73 1.36
N LEU A 10 12.60 32.53 0.20
CA LEU A 10 11.19 32.17 0.06
C LEU A 10 10.93 30.90 0.88
N LYS A 11 10.03 31.01 1.86
CA LYS A 11 9.55 29.86 2.63
C LYS A 11 8.67 29.02 1.71
N LEU A 12 8.98 27.72 1.66
CA LEU A 12 8.21 26.72 0.95
C LEU A 12 6.91 26.49 1.74
N ASP A 13 5.79 26.95 1.20
CA ASP A 13 4.47 26.72 1.79
C ASP A 13 4.14 25.22 1.79
N LYS A 14 3.57 24.76 2.91
CA LYS A 14 3.11 23.38 3.09
C LYS A 14 2.00 23.08 2.08
N PRO A 15 1.96 21.89 1.44
CA PRO A 15 0.88 21.57 0.53
C PRO A 15 -0.43 21.41 1.31
N VAL A 16 -1.40 22.25 0.95
CA VAL A 16 -2.81 22.16 1.33
C VAL A 16 -3.41 20.89 0.71
N ALA A 17 -4.20 20.19 1.51
CA ALA A 17 -4.93 19.00 1.09
C ALA A 17 -6.11 19.37 0.18
N GLY A 18 -6.26 18.60 -0.90
CA GLY A 18 -7.42 18.64 -1.79
C GLY A 18 -7.07 19.21 -3.15
N ASP A 19 -6.93 18.33 -4.15
CA ASP A 19 -7.48 18.51 -5.49
C ASP A 19 -7.21 17.26 -6.34
N ASN A 20 -8.28 16.70 -6.92
CA ASN A 20 -8.23 15.60 -7.87
C ASN A 20 -7.53 16.06 -9.15
N VAL A 21 -6.24 15.75 -9.29
CA VAL A 21 -5.48 16.06 -10.52
C VAL A 21 -4.74 14.81 -10.97
N GLY A 22 -5.01 14.40 -12.22
CA GLY A 22 -4.30 13.34 -12.91
C GLY A 22 -2.80 13.51 -12.75
N VAL A 23 -2.20 12.61 -11.97
CA VAL A 23 -0.79 12.70 -11.60
C VAL A 23 0.05 12.55 -12.88
N ASN A 24 0.83 13.57 -13.22
CA ASN A 24 1.68 13.57 -14.41
C ASN A 24 2.61 12.33 -14.40
N LEU A 25 2.48 11.44 -15.39
CA LEU A 25 3.23 10.18 -15.46
C LEU A 25 4.76 10.37 -15.31
N ARG A 26 5.33 11.49 -15.79
CA ARG A 26 6.76 11.80 -15.62
C ARG A 26 7.13 12.05 -14.15
N THR A 27 6.23 12.68 -13.39
CA THR A 27 6.40 12.91 -11.94
C THR A 27 6.24 11.63 -11.12
N GLN A 28 5.38 10.70 -11.58
CA GLN A 28 5.27 9.38 -10.95
C GLN A 28 6.55 8.57 -11.16
N ASN A 29 7.00 8.42 -12.42
CA ASN A 29 8.21 7.64 -12.73
C ASN A 29 9.46 8.15 -12.01
N SER A 30 9.60 9.48 -11.87
CA SER A 30 10.71 10.08 -11.12
C SER A 30 10.61 9.80 -9.61
N ARG A 31 9.41 9.85 -9.02
CA ARG A 31 9.20 9.49 -7.61
C ARG A 31 9.51 8.02 -7.34
N GLU A 32 9.10 7.11 -8.24
CA GLU A 32 9.38 5.68 -8.07
C GLU A 32 10.87 5.38 -8.14
N ALA A 33 11.57 5.97 -9.11
CA ALA A 33 13.02 5.86 -9.23
C ALA A 33 13.73 6.43 -7.99
N TYR A 34 13.27 7.57 -7.48
CA TYR A 34 13.80 8.16 -6.25
C TYR A 34 13.62 7.21 -5.05
N LEU A 35 12.42 6.68 -4.81
CA LEU A 35 12.14 5.78 -3.70
C LEU A 35 12.96 4.49 -3.77
N LYS A 36 13.09 3.90 -4.98
CA LYS A 36 13.98 2.75 -5.19
C LYS A 36 15.43 3.06 -4.87
N LYS A 37 15.93 4.24 -5.26
CA LYS A 37 17.28 4.71 -4.90
C LYS A 37 17.45 4.91 -3.39
N GLN A 38 16.39 5.28 -2.68
CA GLN A 38 16.39 5.37 -1.20
C GLN A 38 16.23 4.02 -0.49
N GLY A 39 16.21 2.89 -1.21
CA GLY A 39 16.10 1.56 -0.59
C GLY A 39 14.66 1.11 -0.30
N PHE A 40 13.66 1.68 -0.97
CA PHE A 40 12.28 1.19 -0.92
C PHE A 40 12.01 0.22 -2.08
N GLN A 41 11.10 -0.73 -1.85
CA GLN A 41 10.65 -1.69 -2.85
C GLN A 41 9.13 -1.64 -3.01
N ASP A 42 8.67 -1.84 -4.25
CA ASP A 42 7.24 -1.94 -4.55
C ASP A 42 6.70 -3.25 -3.98
N HIS A 43 5.55 -3.17 -3.32
CA HIS A 43 4.92 -4.26 -2.59
C HIS A 43 3.45 -4.36 -3.01
N HIS A 44 3.03 -5.56 -3.40
CA HIS A 44 1.62 -5.88 -3.61
C HIS A 44 0.97 -6.19 -2.26
N ILE A 45 -0.09 -5.45 -1.92
CA ILE A 45 -0.85 -5.60 -0.68
C ILE A 45 -1.54 -6.96 -0.66
N ILE A 46 -2.40 -7.23 -1.65
CA ILE A 46 -2.85 -8.58 -1.97
C ILE A 46 -1.83 -9.18 -2.95
N SER A 47 -1.22 -10.30 -2.61
CA SER A 47 -0.17 -10.92 -3.42
C SER A 47 -0.71 -11.39 -4.78
N ASP A 48 0.00 -11.02 -5.85
CA ASP A 48 -0.21 -11.50 -7.21
C ASP A 48 0.49 -12.82 -7.52
N LYS A 49 1.24 -13.37 -6.55
CA LYS A 49 2.04 -14.60 -6.71
C LYS A 49 1.62 -15.72 -5.77
N ASN A 50 1.00 -15.39 -4.64
CA ASN A 50 0.54 -16.40 -3.69
C ASN A 50 -0.66 -17.17 -4.26
N LYS A 51 -0.63 -18.50 -4.18
CA LYS A 51 -1.71 -19.37 -4.68
C LYS A 51 -3.07 -19.11 -4.02
N LEU A 52 -3.09 -18.60 -2.78
CA LEU A 52 -4.32 -18.34 -2.04
C LEU A 52 -5.03 -17.07 -2.51
N THR A 53 -4.29 -16.10 -3.06
CA THR A 53 -4.85 -14.78 -3.39
C THR A 53 -4.81 -14.45 -4.87
N LYS A 54 -3.87 -14.99 -5.64
CA LYS A 54 -3.60 -14.55 -7.04
C LYS A 54 -4.74 -14.81 -8.03
N ASN A 55 -5.53 -15.86 -7.79
CA ASN A 55 -6.66 -16.30 -8.62
C ASN A 55 -7.91 -16.47 -7.74
N HIS A 56 -8.03 -15.67 -6.69
CA HIS A 56 -9.13 -15.77 -5.75
C HIS A 56 -10.44 -15.32 -6.42
N GLU A 57 -11.52 -16.06 -6.18
CA GLU A 57 -12.85 -15.83 -6.80
C GLU A 57 -13.36 -14.38 -6.66
N LEU A 58 -13.18 -13.78 -5.48
CA LEU A 58 -13.49 -12.36 -5.25
C LEU A 58 -12.90 -11.40 -6.31
N LEU A 59 -11.74 -11.70 -6.91
CA LEU A 59 -11.15 -10.84 -7.94
C LEU A 59 -12.02 -10.78 -9.19
N ASP A 60 -12.62 -11.91 -9.57
CA ASP A 60 -13.51 -12.00 -10.73
C ASP A 60 -14.86 -11.36 -10.41
N GLU A 61 -15.44 -11.67 -9.24
CA GLU A 61 -16.73 -11.11 -8.79
C GLU A 61 -16.67 -9.58 -8.67
N SER A 62 -15.53 -9.04 -8.20
CA SER A 62 -15.31 -7.60 -8.05
C SER A 62 -14.78 -6.89 -9.32
N GLY A 63 -14.19 -7.61 -10.26
CA GLY A 63 -13.41 -7.02 -11.35
C GLY A 63 -12.13 -6.30 -10.87
N TYR A 64 -11.58 -6.67 -9.71
CA TYR A 64 -10.42 -6.00 -9.12
C TYR A 64 -9.10 -6.44 -9.74
N ASN A 65 -8.30 -5.48 -10.20
CA ASN A 65 -7.00 -5.75 -10.81
C ASN A 65 -5.86 -5.68 -9.78
N LEU A 66 -5.23 -6.82 -9.48
CA LEU A 66 -4.08 -6.93 -8.58
C LEU A 66 -2.85 -6.11 -9.04
N GLN A 67 -2.73 -5.83 -10.34
CA GLN A 67 -1.64 -5.02 -10.88
C GLN A 67 -1.87 -3.51 -10.74
N SER A 68 -3.06 -3.09 -10.34
CA SER A 68 -3.42 -1.69 -10.17
C SER A 68 -2.58 -1.00 -9.09
N ARG A 69 -2.45 0.32 -9.20
CA ARG A 69 -1.73 1.12 -8.19
C ARG A 69 -2.40 1.06 -6.81
N ASN A 70 -3.71 0.83 -6.77
CA ASN A 70 -4.48 0.69 -5.53
C ASN A 70 -4.07 -0.55 -4.73
N ASN A 71 -3.52 -1.58 -5.38
CA ASN A 71 -2.97 -2.76 -4.71
C ASN A 71 -1.45 -2.66 -4.44
N LYS A 72 -0.80 -1.52 -4.73
CA LYS A 72 0.65 -1.36 -4.62
C LYS A 72 1.04 -0.27 -3.61
N MET A 73 2.17 -0.47 -2.95
CA MET A 73 2.82 0.55 -2.14
C MET A 73 4.33 0.34 -2.03
N PHE A 74 5.07 1.41 -1.73
CA PHE A 74 6.48 1.31 -1.42
C PHE A 74 6.70 1.03 0.07
N LEU A 75 7.47 -0.01 0.36
CA LEU A 75 7.91 -0.37 1.70
C LEU A 75 9.44 -0.27 1.82
N PRO A 76 9.96 0.16 2.97
CA PRO A 76 11.41 0.23 3.20
C PRO A 76 12.00 -1.18 3.27
N THR A 77 13.24 -1.34 2.81
CA THR A 77 14.00 -2.59 3.00
C THR A 77 14.71 -2.67 4.36
N ASP A 78 14.75 -1.57 5.11
CA ASP A 78 15.45 -1.47 6.39
C ASP A 78 14.70 -0.52 7.35
N GLU A 79 14.79 -0.78 8.65
CA GLU A 79 14.10 0.00 9.67
C GLU A 79 14.53 1.46 9.76
N SER A 80 15.77 1.75 9.41
CA SER A 80 16.33 3.11 9.39
C SER A 80 15.73 4.01 8.30
N LEU A 81 15.11 3.42 7.27
CA LEU A 81 14.60 4.16 6.11
C LEU A 81 13.21 4.78 6.34
N HIS A 82 12.46 4.31 7.33
CA HIS A 82 11.15 4.86 7.67
C HIS A 82 10.81 4.51 9.12
N PRO A 83 10.22 5.41 9.91
CA PRO A 83 9.97 5.16 11.33
C PRO A 83 8.98 4.01 11.59
N THR A 84 7.89 3.94 10.82
CA THR A 84 6.78 3.02 11.14
C THR A 84 6.60 1.86 10.16
N ARG A 85 6.54 2.10 8.83
CA ARG A 85 6.19 1.10 7.81
C ARG A 85 6.81 -0.28 7.97
N SER A 86 6.07 -1.33 7.63
CA SER A 86 6.55 -2.72 7.59
C SER A 86 7.76 -2.86 6.67
N ILE A 87 8.68 -3.75 7.02
CA ILE A 87 9.93 -3.95 6.27
C ILE A 87 9.74 -4.99 5.17
N HIS A 88 10.12 -4.62 3.95
CA HIS A 88 10.08 -5.49 2.78
C HIS A 88 11.49 -6.02 2.47
N LYS A 89 11.95 -6.98 3.30
CA LYS A 89 13.27 -7.61 3.14
C LYS A 89 13.20 -9.09 3.48
N GLY A 90 13.46 -9.93 2.49
CA GLY A 90 13.45 -11.39 2.66
C GLY A 90 12.12 -12.05 2.30
N LYS A 91 12.05 -13.37 2.53
CA LYS A 91 10.91 -14.19 2.12
C LYS A 91 9.68 -13.89 2.98
N HIS A 92 8.56 -13.61 2.33
CA HIS A 92 7.29 -13.43 3.04
C HIS A 92 6.80 -14.73 3.65
N THR A 93 6.20 -14.64 4.84
CA THR A 93 5.45 -15.74 5.43
C THR A 93 4.12 -15.93 4.70
N ASN A 94 3.53 -17.11 4.80
CA ASN A 94 2.23 -17.38 4.18
C ASN A 94 1.05 -16.79 4.98
N SER A 95 1.27 -16.50 6.27
CA SER A 95 0.24 -16.05 7.23
C SER A 95 -0.57 -14.84 6.75
N VAL A 96 0.09 -13.86 6.11
CA VAL A 96 -0.59 -12.67 5.58
C VAL A 96 -1.52 -13.04 4.43
N SER A 97 -1.06 -13.89 3.50
CA SER A 97 -1.90 -14.36 2.39
C SER A 97 -3.04 -15.27 2.86
N GLU A 98 -2.83 -16.08 3.90
CA GLU A 98 -3.89 -16.88 4.52
C GLU A 98 -4.95 -16.00 5.20
N ASN A 99 -4.53 -14.96 5.91
CA ASN A 99 -5.44 -14.00 6.54
C ASN A 99 -6.23 -13.18 5.51
N LEU A 100 -5.59 -12.75 4.43
CA LEU A 100 -6.27 -12.03 3.34
C LEU A 100 -7.23 -12.93 2.58
N ALA A 101 -6.82 -14.15 2.22
CA ALA A 101 -7.71 -15.10 1.54
C ALA A 101 -8.97 -15.38 2.35
N ARG A 102 -8.85 -15.58 3.66
CA ARG A 102 -10.03 -15.77 4.54
C ARG A 102 -11.00 -14.59 4.52
N GLN A 103 -10.49 -13.35 4.58
CA GLN A 103 -11.34 -12.16 4.47
C GLN A 103 -12.01 -12.09 3.09
N MET A 104 -11.29 -12.49 2.04
CA MET A 104 -11.84 -12.53 0.68
C MET A 104 -12.93 -13.60 0.55
N ASP A 105 -12.76 -14.78 1.17
CA ASP A 105 -13.78 -15.83 1.26
C ASP A 105 -15.04 -15.33 1.97
N GLU A 106 -14.89 -14.69 3.14
CA GLU A 106 -15.99 -14.10 3.92
C GLU A 106 -16.80 -13.08 3.09
N VAL A 107 -16.12 -12.25 2.29
CA VAL A 107 -16.78 -11.31 1.38
C VAL A 107 -17.56 -12.02 0.28
N VAL A 108 -17.01 -13.09 -0.31
CA VAL A 108 -17.71 -13.87 -1.34
C VAL A 108 -18.96 -14.52 -0.77
N GLU A 109 -18.85 -15.19 0.37
CA GLU A 109 -19.98 -15.84 1.05
C GLU A 109 -21.08 -14.83 1.39
N HIS A 110 -20.70 -13.72 2.02
CA HIS A 110 -21.63 -12.67 2.39
C HIS A 110 -22.30 -12.02 1.17
N GLY A 111 -21.51 -11.69 0.13
CA GLY A 111 -22.05 -11.07 -1.07
C GLY A 111 -23.02 -11.98 -1.81
N ARG A 112 -22.75 -13.29 -1.88
CA ARG A 112 -23.64 -14.28 -2.47
C ARG A 112 -24.95 -14.39 -1.73
N ALA A 113 -24.88 -14.49 -0.40
CA ALA A 113 -26.07 -14.57 0.45
C ALA A 113 -26.97 -13.31 0.33
N ASN A 114 -26.38 -12.16 0.01
CA ASN A 114 -27.09 -10.87 -0.08
C ASN A 114 -27.34 -10.40 -1.52
N GLY A 115 -27.06 -11.23 -2.53
CA GLY A 115 -27.28 -10.88 -3.94
C GLY A 115 -26.50 -9.65 -4.40
N TRP A 116 -25.26 -9.50 -3.92
CA TRP A 116 -24.41 -8.36 -4.26
C TRP A 116 -24.12 -8.29 -5.76
N LYS A 117 -24.06 -7.05 -6.24
CA LYS A 117 -23.54 -6.72 -7.57
C LYS A 117 -22.03 -6.53 -7.51
N GLN A 118 -21.38 -6.59 -8.67
CA GLN A 118 -19.93 -6.42 -8.82
C GLN A 118 -19.38 -5.16 -8.10
N GLU A 119 -20.11 -4.04 -8.12
CA GLU A 119 -19.71 -2.80 -7.43
C GLU A 119 -19.54 -3.00 -5.92
N GLN A 120 -20.43 -3.75 -5.28
CA GLN A 120 -20.38 -4.02 -3.83
C GLN A 120 -19.22 -4.94 -3.46
N TYR A 121 -18.95 -5.96 -4.30
CA TYR A 121 -17.74 -6.77 -4.14
C TYR A 121 -16.47 -5.95 -4.31
N ASN A 122 -16.48 -4.98 -5.24
CA ASN A 122 -15.35 -4.10 -5.49
C ASN A 122 -15.09 -3.17 -4.30
N ASP A 123 -16.13 -2.61 -3.70
CA ASP A 123 -16.00 -1.79 -2.50
C ASP A 123 -15.47 -2.62 -1.33
N ALA A 124 -15.98 -3.84 -1.12
CA ALA A 124 -15.51 -4.73 -0.06
C ALA A 124 -14.03 -5.15 -0.20
N ILE A 125 -13.56 -5.51 -1.40
CA ILE A 125 -12.14 -5.82 -1.58
C ILE A 125 -11.25 -4.57 -1.42
N ARG A 126 -11.75 -3.38 -1.78
CA ARG A 126 -11.03 -2.13 -1.51
C ARG A 126 -10.91 -1.85 -0.02
N ASP A 127 -11.90 -2.21 0.78
CA ASP A 127 -11.83 -2.10 2.24
C ASP A 127 -10.77 -3.05 2.81
N ILE A 128 -10.71 -4.31 2.35
CA ILE A 128 -9.63 -5.26 2.71
C ILE A 128 -8.26 -4.64 2.39
N VAL A 129 -8.08 -4.12 1.17
CA VAL A 129 -6.83 -3.49 0.72
C VAL A 129 -6.49 -2.25 1.54
N SER A 130 -7.48 -1.43 1.89
CA SER A 130 -7.32 -0.21 2.69
C SER A 130 -6.86 -0.54 4.11
N ASN A 131 -7.51 -1.52 4.75
CA ASN A 131 -7.16 -1.98 6.09
C ASN A 131 -5.74 -2.57 6.11
N GLU A 132 -5.42 -3.45 5.16
CA GLU A 132 -4.08 -4.02 5.07
C GLU A 132 -3.01 -2.96 4.80
N ARG A 133 -3.30 -2.00 3.92
CA ARG A 133 -2.41 -0.86 3.66
C ARG A 133 -2.14 -0.06 4.93
N GLN A 134 -3.12 0.09 5.81
CA GLN A 134 -2.96 0.81 7.06
C GLN A 134 -2.02 0.05 8.01
N LEU A 135 -2.22 -1.26 8.19
CA LEU A 135 -1.31 -2.11 8.98
C LEU A 135 0.13 -2.06 8.46
N LEU A 136 0.32 -2.04 7.14
CA LEU A 136 1.62 -1.90 6.50
C LEU A 136 2.25 -0.51 6.70
N ARG A 137 1.43 0.55 6.81
CA ARG A 137 1.90 1.93 7.10
C ARG A 137 2.35 2.10 8.54
N GLU A 138 1.64 1.46 9.47
CA GLU A 138 1.92 1.48 10.90
C GLU A 138 3.06 0.54 11.28
N GLY A 139 3.37 -0.44 10.42
CA GLY A 139 4.39 -1.44 10.70
C GLY A 139 3.90 -2.62 11.52
N SER A 140 2.62 -2.62 11.89
CA SER A 140 1.96 -3.66 12.68
C SER A 140 1.87 -4.98 11.92
N ARG A 141 1.94 -4.96 10.58
CA ARG A 141 1.94 -6.18 9.76
C ARG A 141 3.32 -6.82 9.67
N ALA A 142 3.47 -8.04 10.18
CA ALA A 142 4.67 -8.85 9.99
C ALA A 142 4.68 -9.57 8.63
N LEU A 143 5.44 -9.05 7.66
CA LEU A 143 5.57 -9.69 6.34
C LEU A 143 6.56 -10.85 6.34
N ASN A 144 7.61 -10.76 7.14
CA ASN A 144 8.76 -11.68 7.14
C ASN A 144 9.46 -11.62 8.51
N LYS A 145 10.60 -12.33 8.64
CA LYS A 145 11.37 -12.36 9.90
C LYS A 145 11.93 -10.99 10.32
N ASN A 146 12.18 -10.08 9.37
CA ASN A 146 12.64 -8.72 9.63
C ASN A 146 11.40 -7.85 9.84
N LYS A 147 10.74 -8.01 10.98
CA LYS A 147 9.52 -7.26 11.31
C LYS A 147 9.80 -6.17 12.33
N ARG A 148 8.89 -5.19 12.44
CA ARG A 148 8.98 -4.21 13.53
C ARG A 148 8.82 -4.92 14.88
N PRO A 149 9.39 -4.38 15.98
CA PRO A 149 9.25 -4.98 17.31
C PRO A 149 7.78 -5.14 17.75
N TRP A 150 6.90 -4.26 17.29
CA TRP A 150 5.46 -4.27 17.60
C TRP A 150 4.60 -5.00 16.55
N ALA A 151 5.23 -5.62 15.54
CA ALA A 151 4.49 -6.27 14.47
C ALA A 151 4.03 -7.68 14.87
N GLU A 152 2.80 -8.00 14.48
CA GLU A 152 2.18 -9.32 14.68
C GLU A 152 2.09 -10.09 13.35
#